data_AF-A0A3P9BW51-F1
#
_entry.id   AF-A0A3P9BW51-F1
#
_cell.length_a   1.000
_cell.length_b   1.000
_cell.length_c   1.000
_cell.angle_alpha   90.00
_cell.angle_beta   90.00
_cell.angle_gamma   90.00
#
_symmetry.space_group_name_H-M   'P 1'
#
loop_
_entity.id
_entity.type
_entity.pdbx_description
1 polymer ?
#
loop_
_entity_poly.entity_id
_entity_poly.type
_entity_poly.pdbx_seq_one_letter_code
_entity_poly.pdbx_strand_id
1 'polypeptide(L)'
;MATRVRPSSKRCAVIGGSGFLGRHLVEKLLDRGYSVSVFDIRQSYELPGVTFYQGDLCDKQALLAALKDVSLVFHCASPSPASDDRALFERVNIQGTQTVIQTCIESGVQRLVLTSSASVVFEGTDVKNGREDLPYAKKPIDYYTKTKIEQEKLVLKACDKQKGFLTVAIRPHGIFGPRDPQLVPILVDTARRGKMKFIIGDGTNLVDFTFVENVVHGHILAAERLRADSPICGKPYHITNDEPIRFWDFMSQVLVGLGYPPPRYHLPYSLVYGLALLLWLLSVLLSPLISFKPTFTPMRVALAGTYHYYNCKRAKEDLGYTPVVSLKDAIARTIESYPHLRCEA
;
A
#
# COMPACT_ATOMS: atom_id res chain seq x y z
N MET A 1 -12.59 20.37 29.06
CA MET A 1 -11.14 20.30 29.34
C MET A 1 -10.40 20.81 28.11
N ALA A 2 -9.62 21.89 28.25
CA ALA A 2 -8.83 22.44 27.16
C ALA A 2 -7.71 21.46 26.78
N THR A 3 -7.74 20.94 25.55
CA THR A 3 -6.68 20.12 24.98
C THR A 3 -5.42 20.97 24.87
N ARG A 4 -4.44 20.74 25.77
CA ARG A 4 -3.09 21.32 25.67
C ARG A 4 -2.48 20.87 24.34
N VAL A 5 -2.36 21.79 23.39
CA VAL A 5 -1.59 21.60 22.16
C VAL A 5 -0.14 21.38 22.58
N ARG A 6 0.35 20.13 22.50
CA ARG A 6 1.75 19.79 22.76
C ARG A 6 2.63 20.50 21.71
N PRO A 7 3.82 21.03 22.09
CA PRO A 7 4.79 21.53 21.12
C PRO A 7 5.11 20.43 20.10
N SER A 8 5.47 20.84 18.88
CA SER A 8 5.91 19.97 17.78
C SER A 8 7.14 19.13 18.20
N SER A 9 6.91 18.04 18.93
CA SER A 9 7.95 17.06 19.22
C SER A 9 8.14 16.21 17.97
N LYS A 10 9.40 15.97 17.59
CA LYS A 10 9.74 15.00 16.54
C LYS A 10 9.55 13.55 17.03
N ARG A 11 8.56 13.28 17.89
CA ARG A 11 8.22 11.94 18.36
C ARG A 11 7.03 11.40 17.57
N CYS A 12 7.22 10.27 16.91
CA CYS A 12 6.19 9.61 16.12
C CYS A 12 6.09 8.11 16.43
N ALA A 13 4.93 7.53 16.15
CA ALA A 13 4.75 6.08 16.13
C ALA A 13 4.44 5.58 14.72
N VAL A 14 4.97 4.41 14.37
CA VAL A 14 4.67 3.70 13.12
C VAL A 14 3.96 2.39 13.45
N ILE A 15 2.65 2.34 13.19
CA ILE A 15 1.81 1.15 13.35
C ILE A 15 1.95 0.31 12.08
N GLY A 16 2.37 -0.94 12.20
CA GLY A 16 2.79 -1.76 11.07
C GLY A 16 4.26 -1.54 10.68
N GLY A 17 5.09 -1.06 11.61
CA GLY A 17 6.50 -0.73 11.38
C GLY A 17 7.41 -1.92 11.12
N SER A 18 6.94 -3.16 11.35
CA SER A 18 7.63 -4.41 10.97
C SER A 18 7.23 -4.94 9.59
N GLY A 19 6.34 -4.23 8.89
CA GLY A 19 5.98 -4.49 7.50
C GLY A 19 6.97 -3.88 6.49
N PHE A 20 6.77 -4.21 5.20
CA PHE A 20 7.61 -3.75 4.09
C PHE A 20 7.73 -2.22 4.04
N LEU A 21 6.62 -1.51 3.80
CA LEU A 21 6.62 -0.05 3.78
C LEU A 21 7.00 0.55 5.15
N GLY A 22 6.46 -0.03 6.23
CA GLY A 22 6.66 0.46 7.59
C GLY A 22 8.12 0.52 8.00
N ARG A 23 8.91 -0.51 7.67
CA ARG A 23 10.35 -0.54 7.96
C ARG A 23 11.12 0.55 7.22
N HIS A 24 10.87 0.71 5.92
CA HIS A 24 11.49 1.79 5.14
C HIS A 24 11.13 3.18 5.70
N LEU A 25 9.89 3.35 6.17
CA LEU A 25 9.44 4.58 6.80
C LEU A 25 10.16 4.84 8.14
N VAL A 26 10.30 3.80 8.99
CA VAL A 26 11.03 3.90 10.27
C VAL A 26 12.48 4.30 10.05
N GLU A 27 13.19 3.60 9.16
CA GLU A 27 14.59 3.91 8.79
C GLU A 27 14.70 5.38 8.36
N LYS A 28 13.81 5.85 7.47
CA LYS A 28 13.86 7.23 6.98
C LYS A 28 13.47 8.29 8.01
N LEU A 29 12.58 7.97 8.96
CA LEU A 29 12.21 8.87 10.04
C LEU A 29 13.38 9.07 11.02
N LEU A 30 14.15 8.02 11.32
CA LEU A 30 15.37 8.14 12.13
C LEU A 30 16.41 9.03 11.45
N ASP A 31 16.65 8.85 10.15
CA ASP A 31 17.55 9.70 9.36
C ASP A 31 17.16 11.20 9.42
N ARG A 32 15.86 11.48 9.59
CA ARG A 32 15.29 12.83 9.71
C ARG A 32 15.31 13.37 11.16
N GLY A 33 15.85 12.59 12.09
CA GLY A 33 15.98 12.94 13.51
C GLY A 33 14.68 12.82 14.30
N TYR A 34 13.77 11.93 13.88
CA TYR A 34 12.59 11.60 14.68
C TYR A 34 12.94 10.60 15.77
N SER A 35 12.32 10.73 16.94
CA SER A 35 12.23 9.66 17.93
C SER A 35 11.07 8.74 17.52
N VAL A 36 11.37 7.49 17.18
CA VAL A 36 10.39 6.58 16.57
C VAL A 36 10.02 5.45 17.54
N SER A 37 8.72 5.27 17.77
CA SER A 37 8.16 4.05 18.33
C SER A 37 7.59 3.18 17.21
N VAL A 38 7.85 1.89 17.23
CA VAL A 38 7.21 0.93 16.31
C VAL A 38 6.16 0.14 17.08
N PHE A 39 4.97 0.03 16.52
CA PHE A 39 3.93 -0.87 17.02
C PHE A 39 3.56 -1.89 15.96
N ASP A 40 3.66 -3.18 16.26
CA ASP A 40 3.36 -4.25 15.32
C ASP A 40 3.05 -5.56 16.06
N ILE A 41 2.41 -6.52 15.39
CA ILE A 41 2.11 -7.85 15.96
C ILE A 41 3.38 -8.70 16.14
N ARG A 42 4.49 -8.28 15.51
CA ARG A 42 5.80 -8.95 15.57
C ARG A 42 6.94 -7.93 15.50
N GLN A 43 8.09 -8.30 16.03
CA GLN A 43 9.36 -7.60 15.78
C GLN A 43 10.19 -8.42 14.79
N SER A 44 10.38 -7.93 13.57
CA SER A 44 11.09 -8.64 12.50
C SER A 44 12.53 -8.15 12.27
N TYR A 45 12.95 -7.12 13.00
CA TYR A 45 14.29 -6.55 12.94
C TYR A 45 14.60 -5.81 14.24
N GLU A 46 15.89 -5.52 14.44
CA GLU A 46 16.37 -4.60 15.46
C GLU A 46 16.93 -3.36 14.77
N LEU A 47 16.71 -2.19 15.37
CA LEU A 47 17.22 -0.93 14.86
C LEU A 47 17.54 0.00 16.04
N PRO A 48 18.82 0.38 16.23
CA PRO A 48 19.20 1.30 17.30
C PRO A 48 18.43 2.61 17.22
N GLY A 49 17.99 3.12 18.37
CA GLY A 49 17.21 4.37 18.46
C GLY A 49 15.70 4.22 18.24
N VAL A 50 15.20 2.99 18.05
CA VAL A 50 13.76 2.69 17.95
C VAL A 50 13.30 1.91 19.17
N THR A 51 12.13 2.29 19.72
CA THR A 51 11.44 1.48 20.73
C THR A 51 10.37 0.63 20.07
N PHE A 52 10.45 -0.69 20.22
CA PHE A 52 9.45 -1.62 19.70
C PHE A 52 8.40 -1.96 20.76
N TYR A 53 7.14 -1.92 20.35
CA TYR A 53 5.99 -2.35 21.13
C TYR A 53 5.28 -3.44 20.35
N GLN A 54 5.36 -4.68 20.84
CA GLN A 54 4.65 -5.78 20.24
C GLN A 54 3.23 -5.85 20.78
N GLY A 55 2.23 -5.85 19.89
CA GLY A 55 0.84 -5.90 20.30
C GLY A 55 -0.12 -6.00 19.12
N ASP A 56 -1.35 -6.39 19.43
CA ASP A 56 -2.44 -6.34 18.47
C ASP A 56 -3.04 -4.93 18.46
N LEU A 57 -3.25 -4.33 17.29
CA LEU A 57 -3.80 -2.99 17.18
C LEU A 57 -5.29 -2.91 17.55
N CYS A 58 -5.97 -4.06 17.71
CA CYS A 58 -7.28 -4.13 18.35
C CYS A 58 -7.18 -4.03 19.89
N ASP A 59 -6.01 -4.26 20.48
CA ASP A 59 -5.76 -4.06 21.90
C ASP A 59 -5.36 -2.60 22.17
N LYS A 60 -6.33 -1.86 22.68
CA LYS A 60 -6.18 -0.46 23.07
C LYS A 60 -5.07 -0.24 24.12
N GLN A 61 -4.95 -1.14 25.11
CA GLN A 61 -3.97 -0.97 26.18
C GLN A 61 -2.54 -1.12 25.65
N ALA A 62 -2.33 -2.08 24.74
CA ALA A 62 -1.05 -2.23 24.05
C ALA A 62 -0.70 -0.97 23.24
N LEU A 63 -1.67 -0.39 22.52
CA LEU A 63 -1.46 0.83 21.74
C LEU A 63 -1.10 2.05 22.62
N LEU A 64 -1.72 2.22 23.80
CA LEU A 64 -1.45 3.36 24.68
C LEU A 64 0.03 3.49 25.06
N ALA A 65 0.71 2.36 25.27
CA ALA A 65 2.14 2.35 25.58
C ALA A 65 2.98 2.93 24.43
N ALA A 66 2.67 2.55 23.18
CA ALA A 66 3.37 3.02 22.00
C ALA A 66 3.06 4.48 21.64
N LEU A 67 1.88 4.98 22.02
CA LEU A 67 1.42 6.34 21.75
C LEU A 67 1.77 7.35 22.84
N LYS A 68 2.45 6.92 23.91
CA LYS A 68 2.89 7.81 24.99
C LYS A 68 3.83 8.89 24.47
N ASP A 69 3.42 10.15 24.66
CA ASP A 69 4.14 11.36 24.24
C ASP A 69 4.36 11.49 22.73
N VAL A 70 3.61 10.74 21.93
CA VAL A 70 3.62 10.81 20.47
C VAL A 70 2.72 11.94 19.97
N SER A 71 3.21 12.74 19.02
CA SER A 71 2.40 13.79 18.37
C SER A 71 1.87 13.40 16.98
N LEU A 72 2.49 12.39 16.37
CA LEU A 72 2.28 11.97 14.99
C LEU A 72 2.27 10.44 14.88
N VAL A 73 1.24 9.89 14.26
CA VAL A 73 1.13 8.45 13.98
C VAL A 73 1.10 8.21 12.47
N PHE A 74 1.90 7.24 12.03
CA PHE A 74 1.79 6.64 10.71
C PHE A 74 1.11 5.28 10.84
N HIS A 75 -0.04 5.11 10.20
CA HIS A 75 -0.78 3.86 10.21
C HIS A 75 -0.57 3.12 8.88
N CYS A 76 0.39 2.19 8.89
CA CYS A 76 0.77 1.37 7.75
C CYS A 76 0.25 -0.07 7.84
N ALA A 77 -0.29 -0.48 8.99
CA ALA A 77 -0.77 -1.83 9.21
C ALA A 77 -2.00 -2.18 8.34
N SER A 78 -1.88 -3.31 7.64
CA SER A 78 -2.95 -3.98 6.92
C SER A 78 -2.54 -5.45 6.71
N PRO A 79 -3.48 -6.42 6.65
CA PRO A 79 -3.14 -7.77 6.23
C PRO A 79 -2.64 -7.79 4.78
N SER A 80 -1.91 -8.85 4.43
CA SER A 80 -1.47 -9.09 3.04
C SER A 80 -2.67 -9.04 2.08
N PRO A 81 -2.62 -8.29 0.96
CA PRO A 81 -3.67 -8.33 -0.07
C PRO A 81 -3.91 -9.73 -0.66
N ALA A 82 -2.94 -10.64 -0.52
CA ALA A 82 -3.06 -12.04 -0.95
C ALA A 82 -3.72 -12.96 0.10
N SER A 83 -4.10 -12.44 1.28
CA SER A 83 -4.82 -13.21 2.30
C SER A 83 -6.25 -13.51 1.83
N ASP A 84 -6.75 -14.71 2.16
CA ASP A 84 -8.15 -15.07 1.96
C ASP A 84 -9.01 -14.85 3.23
N ASP A 85 -8.39 -14.45 4.33
CA ASP A 85 -9.07 -14.27 5.62
C ASP A 85 -9.82 -12.92 5.67
N ARG A 86 -11.10 -12.98 5.34
CA ARG A 86 -12.01 -11.83 5.37
C ARG A 86 -12.19 -11.26 6.78
N ALA A 87 -12.26 -12.13 7.80
CA ALA A 87 -12.44 -11.69 9.18
C ALA A 87 -11.20 -10.92 9.65
N LEU A 88 -10.01 -11.38 9.26
CA LEU A 88 -8.77 -10.66 9.54
C LEU A 88 -8.74 -9.27 8.89
N PHE A 89 -9.22 -9.13 7.64
CA PHE A 89 -9.32 -7.81 7.00
C PHE A 89 -10.28 -6.88 7.75
N GLU A 90 -11.46 -7.32 8.15
CA GLU A 90 -12.39 -6.49 8.92
C GLU A 90 -11.82 -6.11 10.29
N ARG A 91 -11.27 -7.10 11.00
CA ARG A 91 -10.65 -6.92 12.31
C ARG A 91 -9.53 -5.89 12.25
N VAL A 92 -8.60 -6.02 11.30
CA VAL A 92 -7.43 -5.14 11.23
C VAL A 92 -7.76 -3.79 10.59
N ASN A 93 -8.34 -3.78 9.39
CA ASN A 93 -8.52 -2.54 8.63
C ASN A 93 -9.70 -1.70 9.13
N ILE A 94 -10.73 -2.29 9.76
CA ILE A 94 -11.92 -1.56 10.23
C ILE A 94 -11.86 -1.40 11.75
N GLN A 95 -12.03 -2.48 12.51
CA GLN A 95 -12.12 -2.42 13.97
C GLN A 95 -10.81 -1.88 14.57
N GLY A 96 -9.70 -2.39 14.06
CA GLY A 96 -8.37 -1.96 14.44
C GLY A 96 -8.10 -0.48 14.18
N THR A 97 -8.47 0.02 13.00
CA THR A 97 -8.38 1.45 12.68
C THR A 97 -9.25 2.30 13.62
N GLN A 98 -10.45 1.83 14.00
CA GLN A 98 -11.29 2.52 14.99
C GLN A 98 -10.56 2.60 16.34
N THR A 99 -9.95 1.51 16.80
CA THR A 99 -9.12 1.49 18.01
C THR A 99 -7.94 2.46 17.91
N VAL A 100 -7.23 2.49 16.77
CA VAL A 100 -6.13 3.44 16.53
C VAL A 100 -6.61 4.88 16.63
N ILE A 101 -7.70 5.25 15.96
CA ILE A 101 -8.27 6.60 16.00
C ILE A 101 -8.63 6.99 17.44
N GLN A 102 -9.36 6.12 18.15
CA GLN A 102 -9.78 6.38 19.52
C GLN A 102 -8.58 6.55 20.45
N THR A 103 -7.57 5.68 20.33
CA THR A 103 -6.37 5.72 21.16
C THR A 103 -5.50 6.93 20.87
N CYS A 104 -5.42 7.36 19.59
CA CYS A 104 -4.75 8.59 19.21
C CYS A 104 -5.38 9.81 19.90
N ILE A 105 -6.72 9.92 19.83
CA ILE A 105 -7.47 11.03 20.44
C ILE A 105 -7.25 11.05 21.96
N GLU A 106 -7.37 9.89 22.63
CA GLU A 106 -7.18 9.79 24.08
C GLU A 106 -5.75 10.09 24.53
N SER A 107 -4.75 9.73 23.72
CA SER A 107 -3.33 9.98 24.02
C SER A 107 -2.90 11.43 23.71
N GLY A 108 -3.77 12.20 23.06
CA GLY A 108 -3.48 13.56 22.60
C GLY A 108 -2.54 13.61 21.39
N VAL A 109 -2.53 12.56 20.57
CA VAL A 109 -1.90 12.58 19.23
C VAL A 109 -2.62 13.61 18.38
N GLN A 110 -1.88 14.42 17.64
CA GLN A 110 -2.44 15.54 16.86
C GLN A 110 -2.59 15.20 15.38
N ARG A 111 -1.81 14.25 14.87
CA ARG A 111 -1.68 13.98 13.44
C ARG A 111 -1.67 12.48 13.15
N LEU A 112 -2.48 12.05 12.20
CA LEU A 112 -2.54 10.67 11.73
C LEU A 112 -2.39 10.62 10.20
N VAL A 113 -1.33 9.95 9.74
CA VAL A 113 -1.10 9.67 8.32
C VAL A 113 -1.44 8.20 8.06
N LEU A 114 -2.48 7.95 7.26
CA LEU A 114 -2.87 6.59 6.86
C LEU A 114 -2.17 6.20 5.56
N THR A 115 -1.57 5.02 5.52
CA THR A 115 -1.28 4.34 4.24
C THR A 115 -2.58 3.70 3.75
N SER A 116 -3.23 4.32 2.78
CA SER A 116 -4.36 3.77 2.04
C SER A 116 -3.88 2.99 0.81
N SER A 117 -4.68 2.92 -0.26
CA SER A 117 -4.36 2.23 -1.51
C SER A 117 -5.02 2.97 -2.67
N ALA A 118 -4.37 3.07 -3.82
CA ALA A 118 -5.03 3.56 -5.04
C ALA A 118 -6.17 2.62 -5.50
N SER A 119 -6.18 1.35 -5.05
CA SER A 119 -7.27 0.42 -5.34
C SER A 119 -8.63 0.86 -4.80
N VAL A 120 -8.70 1.77 -3.82
CA VAL A 120 -9.98 2.23 -3.24
C VAL A 120 -10.93 2.90 -4.24
N VAL A 121 -10.42 3.31 -5.41
CA VAL A 121 -11.20 3.88 -6.51
C VAL A 121 -11.20 2.99 -7.77
N PHE A 122 -10.68 1.76 -7.68
CA PHE A 122 -10.53 0.84 -8.81
C PHE A 122 -11.55 -0.30 -8.73
N GLU A 123 -12.24 -0.56 -9.85
CA GLU A 123 -13.31 -1.57 -9.98
C GLU A 123 -13.00 -2.68 -10.99
N GLY A 124 -11.76 -2.79 -11.46
CA GLY A 124 -11.39 -3.75 -12.51
C GLY A 124 -11.72 -3.24 -13.91
N THR A 125 -11.89 -1.93 -14.06
CA THR A 125 -12.11 -1.21 -15.31
C THR A 125 -11.05 -0.12 -15.48
N ASP A 126 -10.81 0.30 -16.72
CA ASP A 126 -9.78 1.28 -17.04
C ASP A 126 -9.90 2.57 -16.20
N VAL A 127 -8.82 2.90 -15.49
CA VAL A 127 -8.56 4.19 -14.87
C VAL A 127 -7.34 4.80 -15.54
N LYS A 128 -7.58 5.86 -16.32
CA LYS A 128 -6.52 6.57 -17.05
C LYS A 128 -6.33 7.96 -16.45
N ASN A 129 -5.15 8.22 -15.89
CA ASN A 129 -4.81 9.47 -15.22
C ASN A 129 -5.81 9.82 -14.10
N GLY A 130 -6.19 8.82 -13.30
CA GLY A 130 -7.23 8.93 -12.28
C GLY A 130 -6.87 9.90 -11.16
N ARG A 131 -7.77 10.81 -10.81
CA ARG A 131 -7.56 11.81 -9.76
C ARG A 131 -8.19 11.38 -8.44
N GLU A 132 -7.79 12.02 -7.34
CA GLU A 132 -8.26 11.64 -6.00
C GLU A 132 -9.77 11.86 -5.76
N ASP A 133 -10.42 12.68 -6.60
CA ASP A 133 -11.87 12.93 -6.61
C ASP A 133 -12.69 11.83 -7.29
N LEU A 134 -12.05 10.83 -7.90
CA LEU A 134 -12.75 9.62 -8.32
C LEU A 134 -13.54 9.03 -7.13
N PRO A 135 -14.79 8.59 -7.37
CA PRO A 135 -15.59 7.99 -6.32
C PRO A 135 -14.92 6.69 -5.85
N TYR A 136 -15.12 6.36 -4.57
CA TYR A 136 -14.78 5.03 -4.08
C TYR A 136 -15.45 3.96 -4.96
N ALA A 137 -14.74 2.85 -5.15
CA ALA A 137 -15.26 1.69 -5.85
C ALA A 137 -16.57 1.21 -5.17
N LYS A 138 -17.67 1.25 -5.93
CA LYS A 138 -18.97 0.65 -5.62
C LYS A 138 -18.91 -0.86 -5.74
N LYS A 139 -18.09 -1.38 -6.65
CA LYS A 139 -17.80 -2.82 -6.83
C LYS A 139 -16.31 -3.06 -6.61
N PRO A 140 -15.83 -3.11 -5.35
CA PRO A 140 -14.44 -3.36 -5.05
C PRO A 140 -13.93 -4.66 -5.69
N ILE A 141 -12.72 -4.61 -6.22
CA ILE A 141 -12.12 -5.73 -6.93
C ILE A 141 -11.85 -6.96 -6.08
N ASP A 142 -11.61 -6.75 -4.79
CA ASP A 142 -11.31 -7.77 -3.80
C ASP A 142 -11.72 -7.30 -2.40
N TYR A 143 -11.62 -8.22 -1.44
CA TYR A 143 -11.98 -7.93 -0.05
C TYR A 143 -11.04 -6.94 0.62
N TYR A 144 -9.76 -6.98 0.23
CA TYR A 144 -8.77 -6.00 0.65
C TYR A 144 -9.24 -4.58 0.29
N THR A 145 -9.57 -4.33 -0.96
CA THR A 145 -10.05 -3.03 -1.47
C THR A 145 -11.31 -2.58 -0.75
N LYS A 146 -12.28 -3.48 -0.54
CA LYS A 146 -13.48 -3.18 0.26
C LYS A 146 -13.12 -2.63 1.65
N THR A 147 -12.23 -3.33 2.37
CA THR A 147 -11.86 -2.91 3.73
C THR A 147 -10.93 -1.69 3.76
N LYS A 148 -10.09 -1.48 2.74
CA LYS A 148 -9.29 -0.25 2.59
C LYS A 148 -10.14 0.99 2.33
N ILE A 149 -11.24 0.86 1.59
CA ILE A 149 -12.22 1.95 1.40
C ILE A 149 -12.79 2.37 2.75
N GLU A 150 -13.25 1.40 3.56
CA GLU A 150 -13.82 1.70 4.87
C GLU A 150 -12.77 2.26 5.85
N GLN A 151 -11.55 1.72 5.82
CA GLN A 151 -10.42 2.25 6.58
C GLN A 151 -10.13 3.73 6.25
N GLU A 152 -10.07 4.07 4.96
CA GLU A 152 -9.83 5.44 4.52
C GLU A 152 -10.96 6.38 4.95
N LYS A 153 -12.22 5.97 4.75
CA LYS A 153 -13.39 6.74 5.19
C LYS A 153 -13.35 7.02 6.70
N LEU A 154 -13.02 6.01 7.52
CA LEU A 154 -12.92 6.17 8.98
C LEU A 154 -11.88 7.23 9.36
N VAL A 155 -10.67 7.14 8.80
CA VAL A 155 -9.59 8.08 9.11
C VAL A 155 -9.89 9.49 8.62
N LEU A 156 -10.37 9.64 7.38
CA LEU A 156 -10.66 10.97 6.83
C LEU A 156 -11.83 11.63 7.57
N LYS A 157 -12.87 10.87 7.94
CA LYS A 157 -14.01 11.36 8.74
C LYS A 157 -13.60 11.77 10.16
N ALA A 158 -12.57 11.14 10.73
CA ALA A 158 -12.07 11.49 12.05
C ALA A 158 -11.30 12.83 12.09
N CYS A 159 -10.98 13.44 10.94
CA CYS A 159 -10.31 14.73 10.90
C CYS A 159 -11.18 15.82 11.54
N ASP A 160 -10.67 16.43 12.61
CA ASP A 160 -11.34 17.47 13.38
C ASP A 160 -10.35 18.61 13.68
N LYS A 161 -10.40 19.66 12.86
CA LYS A 161 -9.54 20.84 13.01
C LYS A 161 -9.79 21.59 14.32
N GLN A 162 -11.02 21.57 14.84
CA GLN A 162 -11.38 22.28 16.07
C GLN A 162 -10.84 21.56 17.30
N LYS A 163 -10.84 20.22 17.28
CA LYS A 163 -10.26 19.40 18.35
C LYS A 163 -8.75 19.17 18.19
N GLY A 164 -8.16 19.64 17.09
CA GLY A 164 -6.72 19.52 16.83
C GLY A 164 -6.26 18.11 16.45
N PHE A 165 -7.17 17.27 15.91
CA PHE A 165 -6.84 15.94 15.40
C PHE A 165 -6.93 15.94 13.88
N LEU A 166 -5.79 16.01 13.23
CA LEU A 166 -5.67 16.16 11.78
C LEU A 166 -5.33 14.82 11.14
N THR A 167 -5.98 14.50 10.03
CA THR A 167 -5.70 13.25 9.31
C THR A 167 -5.43 13.50 7.83
N VAL A 168 -4.72 12.58 7.20
CA VAL A 168 -4.47 12.55 5.74
C VAL A 168 -4.26 11.11 5.30
N ALA A 169 -4.66 10.77 4.08
CA ALA A 169 -4.49 9.42 3.52
C ALA A 169 -3.58 9.44 2.29
N ILE A 170 -2.64 8.51 2.23
CA ILE A 170 -1.73 8.30 1.10
C ILE A 170 -2.21 7.08 0.30
N ARG A 171 -2.48 7.25 -0.98
CA ARG A 171 -2.93 6.21 -1.91
C ARG A 171 -1.80 5.83 -2.86
N PRO A 172 -0.85 4.97 -2.45
CA PRO A 172 0.16 4.44 -3.35
C PRO A 172 -0.44 3.39 -4.28
N HIS A 173 0.24 3.13 -5.40
CA HIS A 173 -0.10 2.05 -6.33
C HIS A 173 1.13 1.18 -6.62
N GLY A 174 0.96 -0.15 -6.56
CA GLY A 174 2.01 -1.11 -6.92
C GLY A 174 3.34 -0.87 -6.21
N ILE A 175 3.36 -0.81 -4.86
CA ILE A 175 4.59 -0.54 -4.11
C ILE A 175 5.61 -1.65 -4.38
N PHE A 176 6.81 -1.28 -4.80
CA PHE A 176 7.90 -2.23 -5.04
C PHE A 176 9.24 -1.66 -4.55
N GLY A 177 10.24 -2.54 -4.37
CA GLY A 177 11.58 -2.14 -3.93
C GLY A 177 12.28 -3.22 -3.12
N PRO A 178 13.47 -2.92 -2.57
CA PRO A 178 14.17 -3.83 -1.68
C PRO A 178 13.31 -4.29 -0.50
N ARG A 179 13.30 -5.60 -0.22
CA ARG A 179 12.47 -6.25 0.83
C ARG A 179 10.97 -6.30 0.53
N ASP A 180 10.55 -6.02 -0.70
CA ASP A 180 9.22 -6.38 -1.17
C ASP A 180 8.97 -7.90 -0.97
N PRO A 181 7.95 -8.28 -0.20
CA PRO A 181 7.65 -9.67 0.09
C PRO A 181 6.75 -10.33 -0.97
N GLN A 182 6.22 -9.56 -1.92
CA GLN A 182 5.13 -10.00 -2.79
C GLN A 182 5.48 -9.91 -4.26
N LEU A 183 5.66 -8.71 -4.82
CA LEU A 183 5.71 -8.55 -6.27
C LEU A 183 6.89 -9.32 -6.86
N VAL A 184 8.12 -9.06 -6.41
CA VAL A 184 9.32 -9.69 -6.97
C VAL A 184 9.35 -11.21 -6.71
N PRO A 185 9.12 -11.70 -5.48
CA PRO A 185 9.10 -13.14 -5.23
C PRO A 185 8.02 -13.89 -6.01
N ILE A 186 6.79 -13.36 -6.09
CA ILE A 186 5.69 -14.00 -6.84
C ILE A 186 5.99 -13.99 -8.34
N LEU A 187 6.55 -12.89 -8.86
CA LEU A 187 6.96 -12.79 -10.26
C LEU A 187 8.00 -13.86 -10.62
N VAL A 188 9.03 -14.00 -9.78
CA VAL A 188 10.09 -15.01 -9.97
C VAL A 188 9.56 -16.43 -9.84
N ASP A 189 8.76 -16.74 -8.82
CA ASP A 189 8.14 -18.08 -8.67
C ASP A 189 7.26 -18.43 -9.88
N THR A 190 6.50 -17.47 -10.39
CA THR A 190 5.65 -17.65 -11.57
C THR A 190 6.49 -17.87 -12.84
N ALA A 191 7.65 -17.23 -12.96
CA ALA A 191 8.59 -17.43 -14.04
C ALA A 191 9.28 -18.80 -13.97
N ARG A 192 9.73 -19.23 -12.78
CA ARG A 192 10.31 -20.57 -12.54
C ARG A 192 9.34 -21.69 -12.91
N ARG A 193 8.04 -21.48 -12.69
CA ARG A 193 6.96 -22.41 -13.11
C ARG A 193 6.61 -22.32 -14.60
N GLY A 194 7.32 -21.51 -15.38
CA GLY A 194 7.11 -21.34 -16.81
C GLY A 194 5.81 -20.61 -17.19
N LYS A 195 5.17 -19.91 -16.23
CA LYS A 195 3.86 -19.26 -16.42
C LYS A 195 3.98 -17.78 -16.83
N MET A 196 5.12 -17.13 -16.62
CA MET A 196 5.39 -15.74 -17.06
C MET A 196 5.78 -15.61 -18.55
N LYS A 197 5.23 -16.47 -19.42
CA LYS A 197 5.50 -16.44 -20.87
C LYS A 197 4.47 -15.63 -21.66
N PHE A 198 3.32 -15.34 -21.05
CA PHE A 198 2.15 -14.78 -21.70
C PHE A 198 1.93 -13.33 -21.33
N ILE A 199 1.54 -12.52 -22.31
CA ILE A 199 1.06 -11.16 -22.19
C ILE A 199 -0.46 -11.20 -22.36
N ILE A 200 -1.20 -10.65 -21.39
CA ILE A 200 -2.67 -10.58 -21.47
C ILE A 200 -3.05 -9.33 -22.24
N GLY A 201 -3.86 -9.49 -23.29
CA GLY A 201 -4.26 -8.40 -24.18
C GLY A 201 -3.15 -7.98 -25.14
N ASP A 202 -3.21 -6.72 -25.59
CA ASP A 202 -2.21 -6.13 -26.49
C ASP A 202 -0.95 -5.65 -25.76
N GLY A 203 -0.92 -5.73 -24.42
CA GLY A 203 0.20 -5.31 -23.58
C GLY A 203 0.40 -3.80 -23.49
N THR A 204 -0.54 -2.99 -24.00
CA THR A 204 -0.43 -1.52 -24.02
C THR A 204 -0.88 -0.85 -22.72
N ASN A 205 -1.42 -1.61 -21.78
CA ASN A 205 -2.02 -1.11 -20.55
C ASN A 205 -0.98 -0.43 -19.63
N LEU A 206 -1.15 0.88 -19.45
CA LEU A 206 -0.34 1.69 -18.53
C LEU A 206 -0.82 1.55 -17.10
N VAL A 207 0.15 1.39 -16.20
CA VAL A 207 -0.07 1.18 -14.76
C VAL A 207 0.99 1.94 -13.97
N ASP A 208 0.68 2.29 -12.73
CA ASP A 208 1.69 2.83 -11.81
C ASP A 208 2.44 1.70 -11.08
N PHE A 209 3.76 1.81 -10.99
CA PHE A 209 4.54 1.09 -9.98
C PHE A 209 5.31 2.12 -9.19
N THR A 210 5.12 2.16 -7.88
CA THR A 210 5.69 3.21 -7.04
C THR A 210 6.83 2.66 -6.20
N PHE A 211 8.02 3.22 -6.36
CA PHE A 211 9.15 2.79 -5.55
C PHE A 211 8.91 3.10 -4.06
N VAL A 212 9.25 2.16 -3.18
CA VAL A 212 8.96 2.26 -1.74
C VAL A 212 9.50 3.54 -1.10
N GLU A 213 10.68 4.02 -1.51
CA GLU A 213 11.24 5.27 -0.98
C GLU A 213 10.46 6.51 -1.44
N ASN A 214 9.89 6.49 -2.64
CA ASN A 214 8.99 7.55 -3.11
C ASN A 214 7.69 7.57 -2.31
N VAL A 215 7.16 6.40 -1.95
CA VAL A 215 6.01 6.29 -1.06
C VAL A 215 6.33 6.84 0.34
N VAL A 216 7.48 6.46 0.90
CA VAL A 216 7.96 6.96 2.20
C VAL A 216 8.14 8.48 2.17
N HIS A 217 8.72 9.01 1.09
CA HIS A 217 8.87 10.45 0.88
C HIS A 217 7.51 11.16 0.91
N GLY A 218 6.51 10.63 0.22
CA GLY A 218 5.13 11.14 0.25
C GLY A 218 4.51 11.14 1.65
N HIS A 219 4.73 10.08 2.45
CA HIS A 219 4.25 10.02 3.83
C HIS A 219 4.88 11.10 4.72
N ILE A 220 6.20 11.30 4.60
CA ILE A 220 6.94 12.30 5.38
C ILE A 220 6.46 13.71 5.01
N LEU A 221 6.33 14.02 3.71
CA LEU A 221 5.82 15.31 3.26
C LEU A 221 4.39 15.56 3.77
N ALA A 222 3.52 14.55 3.71
CA ALA A 222 2.17 14.66 4.25
C ALA A 222 2.19 14.97 5.75
N ALA A 223 3.04 14.30 6.53
CA ALA A 223 3.19 14.59 7.95
C ALA A 223 3.71 16.01 8.23
N GLU A 224 4.70 16.49 7.47
CA GLU A 224 5.32 17.82 7.62
C GLU A 224 4.34 18.96 7.24
N ARG A 225 3.45 18.70 6.29
CA ARG A 225 2.44 19.65 5.79
C ARG A 225 1.09 19.54 6.50
N LEU A 226 0.88 18.52 7.33
CA LEU A 226 -0.39 18.32 8.05
C LEU A 226 -0.49 19.28 9.24
N ARG A 227 -1.07 20.45 8.99
CA ARG A 227 -1.27 21.56 9.93
C ARG A 227 -2.72 22.05 9.85
N ALA A 228 -3.24 22.70 10.89
CA ALA A 228 -4.67 23.03 10.96
C ALA A 228 -5.15 23.94 9.81
N ASP A 229 -4.29 24.84 9.35
CA ASP A 229 -4.48 25.73 8.21
C ASP A 229 -4.27 25.05 6.84
N SER A 230 -3.67 23.86 6.83
CA SER A 230 -3.32 23.15 5.60
C SER A 230 -4.57 22.66 4.85
N PRO A 231 -4.57 22.76 3.50
CA PRO A 231 -5.65 22.25 2.67
C PRO A 231 -5.73 20.72 2.67
N ILE A 232 -4.72 20.02 3.20
CA ILE A 232 -4.59 18.55 3.09
C ILE A 232 -5.38 17.78 4.16
N CYS A 233 -5.86 18.47 5.17
CA CYS A 233 -6.58 17.87 6.30
C CYS A 233 -7.86 17.17 5.82
N GLY A 234 -8.02 15.90 6.20
CA GLY A 234 -9.18 15.09 5.84
C GLY A 234 -9.24 14.74 4.35
N LYS A 235 -8.10 14.76 3.65
CA LYS A 235 -8.04 14.45 2.20
C LYS A 235 -7.12 13.26 1.87
N PRO A 236 -7.43 12.53 0.79
CA PRO A 236 -6.53 11.55 0.20
C PRO A 236 -5.61 12.18 -0.85
N TYR A 237 -4.45 11.55 -1.07
CA TYR A 237 -3.44 11.94 -2.06
C TYR A 237 -2.88 10.72 -2.79
N HIS A 238 -2.86 10.73 -4.12
CA HIS A 238 -2.14 9.72 -4.89
C HIS A 238 -0.63 10.01 -4.85
N ILE A 239 0.14 9.00 -4.46
CA ILE A 239 1.61 9.04 -4.47
C ILE A 239 2.06 7.97 -5.46
N THR A 240 2.60 8.41 -6.60
CA THR A 240 3.03 7.57 -7.72
C THR A 240 4.47 7.89 -8.08
N ASN A 241 5.08 7.08 -8.96
CA ASN A 241 6.41 7.39 -9.50
C ASN A 241 6.39 8.49 -10.57
N ASP A 242 5.21 9.03 -10.92
CA ASP A 242 5.02 10.02 -12.00
C ASP A 242 5.50 9.55 -13.40
N GLU A 243 5.75 8.25 -13.53
CA GLU A 243 6.27 7.58 -14.72
C GLU A 243 5.44 6.31 -15.00
N PRO A 244 4.17 6.43 -15.45
CA PRO A 244 3.35 5.26 -15.75
C PRO A 244 4.02 4.43 -16.84
N ILE A 245 4.07 3.12 -16.63
CA ILE A 245 4.76 2.16 -17.50
C ILE A 245 3.76 1.10 -17.96
N ARG A 246 3.99 0.47 -19.11
CA ARG A 246 3.20 -0.70 -19.49
C ARG A 246 3.42 -1.82 -18.49
N PHE A 247 2.34 -2.46 -18.03
CA PHE A 247 2.41 -3.53 -17.04
C PHE A 247 3.43 -4.60 -17.42
N TRP A 248 3.39 -5.04 -18.67
CA TRP A 248 4.25 -6.11 -19.17
C TRP A 248 5.69 -5.66 -19.42
N ASP A 249 5.93 -4.38 -19.72
CA ASP A 249 7.28 -3.82 -19.85
C ASP A 249 7.98 -3.80 -18.47
N PHE A 250 7.25 -3.42 -17.41
CA PHE A 250 7.77 -3.47 -16.05
C PHE A 250 8.12 -4.91 -15.62
N MET A 251 7.19 -5.86 -15.80
CA MET A 251 7.43 -7.27 -15.48
C MET A 251 8.63 -7.83 -16.27
N SER A 252 8.74 -7.47 -17.54
CA SER A 252 9.86 -7.85 -18.41
C SER A 252 11.20 -7.33 -17.89
N GLN A 253 11.28 -6.05 -17.52
CA GLN A 253 12.52 -5.45 -17.00
C GLN A 253 13.01 -6.12 -15.71
N VAL A 254 12.10 -6.42 -14.77
CA VAL A 254 12.46 -7.12 -13.52
C VAL A 254 12.91 -8.55 -13.81
N LEU A 255 12.19 -9.28 -14.67
CA LEU A 255 12.53 -10.67 -15.03
C LEU A 255 13.90 -10.76 -15.71
N VAL A 256 14.12 -9.96 -16.76
CA VAL A 256 15.38 -9.93 -17.51
C VAL A 256 16.54 -9.52 -16.59
N GLY A 257 16.33 -8.52 -15.73
CA GLY A 257 17.34 -8.11 -14.75
C GLY A 257 17.74 -9.20 -13.75
N LEU A 258 16.84 -10.15 -13.47
CA LEU A 258 17.10 -11.31 -12.62
C LEU A 258 17.56 -12.55 -13.41
N GLY A 259 17.75 -12.45 -14.72
CA GLY A 259 18.20 -13.55 -15.59
C GLY A 259 17.09 -14.46 -16.11
N TYR A 260 15.81 -14.06 -16.00
CA TYR A 260 14.67 -14.81 -16.53
C TYR A 260 14.27 -14.32 -17.93
N PRO A 261 13.71 -15.20 -18.79
CA PRO A 261 13.21 -14.78 -20.10
C PRO A 261 11.99 -13.86 -19.95
N PRO A 262 11.83 -12.86 -20.85
CA PRO A 262 10.68 -11.98 -20.85
C PRO A 262 9.41 -12.69 -21.36
N PRO A 263 8.21 -12.22 -21.00
CA PRO A 263 6.97 -12.67 -21.61
C PRO A 263 6.93 -12.29 -23.11
N ARG A 264 6.45 -13.19 -23.98
CA ARG A 264 6.50 -13.02 -25.45
C ARG A 264 5.19 -13.33 -26.18
N TYR A 265 4.31 -14.13 -25.58
CA TYR A 265 3.12 -14.63 -26.28
C TYR A 265 1.88 -13.84 -25.87
N HIS A 266 1.26 -13.15 -26.82
CA HIS A 266 0.01 -12.45 -26.56
C HIS A 266 -1.18 -13.41 -26.50
N LEU A 267 -2.00 -13.28 -25.47
CA LEU A 267 -3.28 -13.96 -25.34
C LEU A 267 -4.41 -12.92 -25.38
N PRO A 268 -5.43 -13.10 -26.23
CA PRO A 268 -6.56 -12.16 -26.29
C PRO A 268 -7.23 -12.01 -24.92
N TYR A 269 -7.45 -10.77 -24.47
CA TYR A 269 -8.02 -10.48 -23.14
C TYR A 269 -9.35 -11.20 -22.92
N SER A 270 -10.25 -11.17 -23.92
CA SER A 270 -11.57 -11.81 -23.84
C SER A 270 -11.50 -13.33 -23.63
N LEU A 271 -10.53 -14.00 -24.27
CA LEU A 271 -10.27 -15.43 -24.10
C LEU A 271 -9.83 -15.74 -22.66
N VAL A 272 -8.83 -15.01 -22.19
CA VAL A 272 -8.23 -15.17 -20.86
C VAL A 272 -9.27 -14.86 -19.77
N TYR A 273 -10.05 -13.79 -19.93
CA TYR A 273 -11.10 -13.38 -19.01
C TYR A 273 -12.27 -14.37 -19.00
N GLY A 274 -12.70 -14.86 -20.17
CA GLY A 274 -13.74 -15.88 -20.30
C GLY A 274 -13.35 -17.20 -19.62
N LEU A 275 -12.10 -17.64 -19.80
CA LEU A 275 -11.57 -18.81 -19.11
C LEU A 275 -11.54 -18.60 -17.59
N ALA A 276 -11.10 -17.44 -17.13
CA ALA A 276 -11.08 -17.13 -15.70
C ALA A 276 -12.49 -17.13 -15.10
N LEU A 277 -13.48 -16.61 -15.84
CA LEU A 277 -14.87 -16.57 -15.42
C LEU A 277 -15.48 -17.98 -15.37
N LEU A 278 -15.18 -18.82 -16.37
CA LEU A 278 -15.57 -20.24 -16.37
C LEU A 278 -14.99 -20.98 -15.16
N LEU A 279 -13.68 -20.84 -14.89
CA LEU A 279 -13.02 -21.46 -13.74
C LEU A 279 -13.60 -20.96 -12.41
N TRP A 280 -13.91 -19.67 -12.33
CA TRP A 280 -14.57 -19.10 -11.16
C TRP A 280 -15.97 -19.70 -10.96
N LEU A 281 -16.80 -19.76 -12.00
CA LEU A 281 -18.13 -20.38 -11.95
C LEU A 281 -18.05 -21.86 -11.52
N LEU A 282 -17.13 -22.63 -12.11
CA LEU A 282 -16.90 -24.02 -11.74
C LEU A 282 -16.47 -24.14 -10.28
N SER A 283 -15.61 -23.25 -9.78
CA SER A 283 -15.20 -23.25 -8.37
C SER A 283 -16.36 -22.99 -7.42
N VAL A 284 -17.29 -22.10 -7.79
CA VAL A 284 -18.49 -21.80 -7.00
C VAL A 284 -19.48 -22.98 -7.03
N LEU A 285 -19.65 -23.63 -8.19
CA LEU A 285 -20.53 -24.79 -8.33
C LEU A 285 -20.00 -26.01 -7.56
N LEU A 286 -18.68 -26.19 -7.54
CA LEU A 286 -18.01 -27.32 -6.88
C LEU A 286 -17.64 -27.04 -5.42
N SER A 287 -17.78 -25.81 -4.93
CA SER A 287 -17.41 -25.44 -3.55
C SER A 287 -18.05 -26.28 -2.43
N PRO A 288 -19.30 -26.81 -2.53
CA PRO A 288 -19.84 -27.68 -1.50
C PRO A 288 -19.22 -29.10 -1.49
N LEU A 289 -18.50 -29.49 -2.55
CA LEU A 289 -17.93 -30.83 -2.71
C LEU A 289 -16.40 -30.83 -2.63
N ILE A 290 -15.75 -29.79 -3.14
CA ILE A 290 -14.28 -29.70 -3.25
C ILE A 290 -13.85 -28.26 -2.95
N SER A 291 -12.90 -28.10 -2.03
CA SER A 291 -12.24 -26.80 -1.80
C SER A 291 -11.14 -26.60 -2.83
N PHE A 292 -11.51 -26.05 -4.00
CA PHE A 292 -10.55 -25.64 -5.03
C PHE A 292 -10.48 -24.11 -5.11
N LYS A 293 -9.28 -23.56 -4.90
CA LYS A 293 -9.03 -22.11 -5.00
C LYS A 293 -8.38 -21.79 -6.35
N PRO A 294 -9.11 -21.21 -7.32
CA PRO A 294 -8.51 -20.84 -8.59
C PRO A 294 -7.49 -19.72 -8.36
N THR A 295 -6.21 -19.98 -8.64
CA THR A 295 -5.15 -18.96 -8.64
C THR A 295 -5.31 -17.96 -9.79
N PHE A 296 -6.13 -18.31 -10.77
CA PHE A 296 -6.43 -17.54 -11.98
C PHE A 296 -7.88 -17.07 -11.90
N THR A 297 -8.07 -15.81 -11.52
CA THR A 297 -9.40 -15.21 -11.32
C THR A 297 -9.64 -14.10 -12.35
N PRO A 298 -10.91 -13.80 -12.71
CA PRO A 298 -11.25 -12.68 -13.59
C PRO A 298 -10.61 -11.38 -13.13
N MET A 299 -10.46 -11.21 -11.81
CA MET A 299 -9.86 -10.03 -11.25
C MET A 299 -8.35 -9.92 -11.49
N ARG A 300 -7.59 -11.01 -11.31
CA ARG A 300 -6.15 -10.98 -11.64
C ARG A 300 -5.93 -10.71 -13.13
N VAL A 301 -6.82 -11.20 -13.98
CA VAL A 301 -6.83 -10.89 -15.42
C VAL A 301 -7.12 -9.41 -15.66
N ALA A 302 -8.12 -8.84 -14.99
CA ALA A 302 -8.43 -7.41 -15.08
C ALA A 302 -7.24 -6.54 -14.64
N LEU A 303 -6.61 -6.84 -13.50
CA LEU A 303 -5.41 -6.12 -13.04
C LEU A 303 -4.25 -6.18 -14.05
N ALA A 304 -4.08 -7.30 -14.76
CA ALA A 304 -3.01 -7.47 -15.74
C ALA A 304 -3.34 -6.92 -17.14
N GLY A 305 -4.62 -6.66 -17.44
CA GLY A 305 -5.10 -6.28 -18.79
C GLY A 305 -5.81 -4.94 -18.89
N THR A 306 -6.03 -4.23 -17.78
CA THR A 306 -6.66 -2.88 -17.77
C THR A 306 -5.64 -1.80 -17.44
N TYR A 307 -5.99 -0.57 -17.80
CA TYR A 307 -5.22 0.62 -17.44
C TYR A 307 -5.55 1.03 -16.01
N HIS A 308 -4.54 1.34 -15.19
CA HIS A 308 -4.75 1.86 -13.83
C HIS A 308 -3.55 2.72 -13.41
N TYR A 309 -3.53 3.94 -13.92
CA TYR A 309 -2.54 4.93 -13.53
C TYR A 309 -3.22 6.22 -13.08
N TYR A 310 -2.58 6.90 -12.13
CA TYR A 310 -3.16 7.92 -11.30
C TYR A 310 -2.38 9.22 -11.39
N ASN A 311 -3.09 10.31 -11.20
CA ASN A 311 -2.55 11.65 -11.24
C ASN A 311 -2.08 12.07 -9.85
N CYS A 312 -0.79 12.39 -9.69
CA CYS A 312 -0.24 12.89 -8.43
C CYS A 312 -0.11 14.43 -8.39
N LYS A 313 -0.73 15.18 -9.32
CA LYS A 313 -0.62 16.66 -9.40
C LYS A 313 -1.01 17.34 -8.08
N ARG A 314 -2.07 16.86 -7.42
CA ARG A 314 -2.52 17.40 -6.13
C ARG A 314 -1.46 17.21 -5.04
N ALA A 315 -0.77 16.07 -5.04
CA ALA A 315 0.36 15.85 -4.14
C ALA A 315 1.53 16.79 -4.44
N LYS A 316 1.84 17.08 -5.72
CA LYS A 316 2.87 18.06 -6.10
C LYS A 316 2.52 19.46 -5.58
N GLU A 317 1.28 19.90 -5.78
CA GLU A 317 0.79 21.23 -5.42
C GLU A 317 0.69 21.42 -3.90
N ASP A 318 0.02 20.50 -3.20
CA ASP A 318 -0.28 20.68 -1.78
C ASP A 318 0.87 20.20 -0.86
N LEU A 319 1.55 19.12 -1.24
CA LEU A 319 2.62 18.50 -0.42
C LEU A 319 4.01 18.94 -0.85
N GLY A 320 4.18 19.49 -2.05
CA GLY A 320 5.50 19.66 -2.67
C GLY A 320 6.12 18.33 -3.09
N TYR A 321 5.30 17.31 -3.35
CA TYR A 321 5.79 15.99 -3.72
C TYR A 321 6.45 15.99 -5.10
N THR A 322 7.59 15.33 -5.21
CA THR A 322 8.20 14.90 -6.47
C THR A 322 8.93 13.59 -6.19
N PRO A 323 8.84 12.56 -7.05
CA PRO A 323 9.59 11.33 -6.87
C PRO A 323 11.08 11.62 -6.68
N VAL A 324 11.69 11.02 -5.65
CA VAL A 324 13.11 11.18 -5.32
C VAL A 324 14.00 10.14 -6.02
N VAL A 325 13.39 9.09 -6.57
CA VAL A 325 14.05 8.03 -7.34
C VAL A 325 13.28 7.80 -8.63
N SER A 326 13.97 7.79 -9.78
CA SER A 326 13.37 7.47 -11.08
C SER A 326 12.94 6.01 -11.15
N LEU A 327 11.98 5.67 -12.00
CA LEU A 327 11.50 4.30 -12.17
C LEU A 327 12.64 3.38 -12.64
N LYS A 328 13.50 3.88 -13.53
CA LYS A 328 14.68 3.17 -14.02
C LYS A 328 15.62 2.78 -12.87
N ASP A 329 16.00 3.74 -12.02
CA ASP A 329 16.90 3.50 -10.89
C ASP A 329 16.23 2.62 -9.83
N ALA A 330 14.92 2.81 -9.62
CA ALA A 330 14.12 2.00 -8.71
C ALA A 330 14.12 0.52 -9.12
N ILE A 331 13.94 0.21 -10.41
CA ILE A 331 13.99 -1.16 -10.95
C ILE A 331 15.39 -1.75 -10.75
N ALA A 332 16.46 -1.00 -11.10
CA ALA A 332 17.83 -1.46 -10.92
C ALA A 332 18.15 -1.80 -9.46
N ARG A 333 17.86 -0.88 -8.52
CA ARG A 333 18.05 -1.08 -7.08
C ARG A 333 17.23 -2.25 -6.54
N THR A 334 16.03 -2.47 -7.10
CA THR A 334 15.20 -3.62 -6.75
C THR A 334 15.90 -4.90 -7.18
N ILE A 335 16.32 -5.04 -8.43
CA ILE A 335 17.02 -6.22 -8.96
C ILE A 335 18.28 -6.53 -8.15
N GLU A 336 19.10 -5.51 -7.83
CA GLU A 336 20.31 -5.64 -7.03
C GLU A 336 20.04 -6.20 -5.62
N SER A 337 18.88 -5.90 -5.05
CA SER A 337 18.51 -6.35 -3.71
C SER A 337 18.06 -7.82 -3.63
N TYR A 338 17.91 -8.53 -4.75
CA TYR A 338 17.49 -9.94 -4.81
C TYR A 338 18.51 -10.87 -5.48
N PRO A 339 19.78 -10.92 -5.02
CA PRO A 339 20.78 -11.83 -5.60
C PRO A 339 20.36 -13.30 -5.48
N HIS A 340 19.69 -13.68 -4.38
CA HIS A 340 19.19 -15.02 -4.11
C HIS A 340 18.00 -15.46 -5.00
N LEU A 341 17.38 -14.53 -5.73
CA LEU A 341 16.30 -14.86 -6.67
C LEU A 341 16.76 -14.93 -8.11
N ARG A 342 18.03 -14.62 -8.40
CA ARG A 342 18.56 -14.68 -9.77
C ARG A 342 18.45 -16.11 -10.32
N CYS A 343 18.27 -16.21 -11.63
CA CYS A 343 18.39 -17.49 -12.31
C CYS A 343 19.86 -17.92 -12.23
N GLU A 344 20.13 -19.06 -11.61
CA GLU A 344 21.43 -19.72 -11.75
C GLU A 344 21.59 -20.09 -13.24
N ALA A 345 22.75 -19.77 -13.79
CA ALA A 345 23.07 -19.95 -15.21
C ALA A 345 23.28 -21.43 -15.55
#